data_AF-A0A851X0Q6-F1
#
_entry.id   AF-A0A851X0Q6-F1
#
_cell.length_a   1.000
_cell.length_b   1.000
_cell.length_c   1.000
_cell.angle_alpha   90.00
_cell.angle_beta   90.00
_cell.angle_gamma   90.00
#
_symmetry.space_group_name_H-M   'P 1'
#
loop_
_entity.id
_entity.type
_entity.pdbx_description
1 polymer ?
#
loop_
_entity_poly.entity_id
_entity_poly.type
_entity_poly.pdbx_seq_one_letter_code
_entity_poly.pdbx_strand_id
1 'polypeptide(L)' 'RHPHKPQCHLQGLCRNELGSSMTILALNTAGTFSGSYHTVVAATNKQILVSPLQRGP' A
#
# COMPACT_ATOMS: atom_id res chain seq x y z
N ARG A 1 25.72 19.85 -7.50
CA ARG A 1 25.03 19.31 -6.31
C ARG A 1 23.64 18.89 -6.78
N HIS A 2 23.36 17.59 -6.88
CA HIS A 2 22.05 17.12 -7.37
C HIS A 2 20.98 17.41 -6.31
N PRO A 3 19.95 18.20 -6.62
CA PRO A 3 18.90 18.48 -5.65
C PRO A 3 18.15 17.17 -5.39
N HIS A 4 18.26 16.70 -4.15
CA HIS A 4 17.46 15.69 -3.47
C HIS A 4 16.55 14.84 -4.36
N LYS A 5 16.98 13.59 -4.63
CA LYS A 5 16.10 12.50 -5.04
C LYS A 5 14.89 12.47 -4.06
N PRO A 6 13.63 12.52 -4.54
CA PRO A 6 12.49 12.38 -3.64
C PRO A 6 12.64 11.08 -2.85
N GLN A 7 12.56 11.18 -1.53
CA GLN A 7 12.55 10.00 -0.67
C GLN A 7 11.29 9.21 -1.00
N CYS A 8 11.44 7.92 -1.33
CA CYS A 8 10.33 7.04 -1.70
C CYS A 8 9.51 6.66 -0.46
N HIS A 9 8.81 7.62 0.13
CA HIS A 9 7.91 7.38 1.24
C HIS A 9 6.74 6.54 0.76
N LEU A 10 6.47 5.45 1.47
CA LEU A 10 5.39 4.53 1.12
C LEU A 10 4.00 5.09 1.48
N GLN A 11 3.93 6.07 2.38
CA GLN A 11 2.67 6.67 2.82
C GLN A 11 1.91 7.29 1.64
N GLY A 12 0.61 7.04 1.59
CA GLY A 12 -0.29 7.60 0.59
C GLY A 12 -1.04 6.54 -0.22
N LEU A 13 -1.67 7.00 -1.30
CA LEU A 13 -2.31 6.12 -2.27
C LEU A 13 -1.33 5.65 -3.32
N CYS A 14 -1.37 4.36 -3.64
CA CYS A 14 -0.72 3.81 -4.82
C CYS A 14 -1.66 2.87 -5.57
N ARG A 15 -1.36 2.71 -6.86
CA ARG A 15 -2.08 1.82 -7.77
C ARG A 15 -1.05 0.97 -8.51
N ASN A 16 -1.33 -0.32 -8.68
CA ASN A 16 -0.49 -1.20 -9.50
C ASN A 16 -1.03 -1.31 -10.93
N GLU A 17 -0.26 -1.94 -11.82
CA GLU A 17 -0.61 -2.11 -13.24
C GLU A 17 -1.88 -2.92 -13.48
N LEU A 18 -2.26 -3.79 -12.54
CA LEU A 18 -3.52 -4.52 -12.61
C LEU A 18 -4.73 -3.63 -12.27
N GLY A 19 -4.48 -2.46 -11.70
CA GLY A 19 -5.49 -1.49 -11.31
C GLY A 19 -5.89 -1.56 -9.83
N SER A 20 -5.31 -2.46 -9.03
CA SER A 20 -5.57 -2.56 -7.59
C SER A 20 -5.07 -1.31 -6.86
N SER A 21 -5.81 -0.88 -5.85
CA SER A 21 -5.51 0.31 -5.06
C SER A 21 -5.05 -0.05 -3.66
N MET A 22 -4.09 0.70 -3.14
CA MET A 22 -3.53 0.51 -1.79
C MET A 22 -3.39 1.86 -1.12
N THR A 23 -3.77 1.94 0.15
CA THR A 23 -3.53 3.12 0.99
C THR A 23 -2.64 2.71 2.13
N ILE A 24 -1.47 3.33 2.25
CA ILE A 24 -0.55 3.13 3.38
C ILE A 24 -0.66 4.33 4.32
N LEU A 25 -0.98 4.07 5.59
CA LEU A 25 -0.99 5.08 6.65
C LEU A 25 0.44 5.44 7.07
N ALA A 26 0.59 6.42 7.96
CA ALA A 26 1.90 6.85 8.44
C ALA A 26 2.73 5.67 8.96
N LEU A 27 4.01 5.63 8.56
CA LEU A 27 4.98 4.65 9.06
C LEU A 27 5.44 5.10 10.46
N ASN A 28 5.65 4.16 11.37
CA ASN A 28 6.36 4.48 12.60
C ASN A 28 7.88 4.39 12.42
N THR A 29 8.63 4.77 13.46
CA THR A 29 10.11 4.78 13.44
C THR A 29 10.73 3.39 13.27
N ALA A 30 9.98 2.32 13.58
CA ALA A 30 10.38 0.93 13.34
C ALA A 30 10.08 0.46 11.89
N GLY A 31 9.50 1.32 11.05
CA GLY A 31 9.16 0.99 9.67
C GLY A 31 7.92 0.11 9.52
N THR A 32 7.16 -0.10 10.60
CA THR A 32 5.84 -0.76 10.56
C THR A 32 4.79 0.21 10.03
N PHE A 33 3.77 -0.34 9.40
CA PHE A 33 2.64 0.45 8.89
C PHE A 33 1.37 -0.39 8.85
N SER A 34 0.25 0.33 8.84
CA SER A 34 -1.07 -0.22 8.53
C SER A 34 -1.63 0.45 7.29
N GLY A 35 -2.66 -0.15 6.72
CA GLY A 35 -3.26 0.33 5.50
C GLY A 35 -4.43 -0.51 5.04
N SER A 36 -4.87 -0.24 3.83
CA SER A 36 -5.90 -1.00 3.15
C SER A 36 -5.43 -1.38 1.75
N TYR A 37 -5.91 -2.53 1.28
CA TYR A 37 -5.69 -3.01 -0.07
C TYR A 37 -7.02 -3.40 -0.71
N HIS A 38 -7.29 -2.84 -1.87
CA HIS A 38 -8.45 -3.16 -2.69
C HIS A 38 -7.96 -3.78 -4.00
N THR A 39 -7.99 -5.11 -4.06
CA THR A 39 -7.63 -5.84 -5.28
C THR A 39 -8.72 -5.71 -6.32
N VAL A 40 -8.39 -5.84 -7.60
CA VAL A 40 -9.39 -5.98 -8.68
C VAL A 40 -9.37 -7.36 -9.33
N VAL A 41 -8.44 -8.21 -8.93
CA VAL A 41 -8.33 -9.61 -9.38
C VAL A 41 -8.25 -10.54 -8.16
N ALA A 42 -8.83 -11.73 -8.29
CA ALA A 42 -8.78 -12.78 -7.28
C ALA A 42 -8.77 -14.17 -7.95
N ALA A 43 -8.08 -15.14 -7.34
CA ALA A 43 -8.08 -16.54 -7.78
C ALA A 43 -9.34 -17.32 -7.34
N THR A 44 -10.29 -16.64 -6.70
CA THR A 44 -11.54 -17.24 -6.19
C THR A 44 -12.73 -16.50 -6.76
N ASN A 45 -13.90 -17.15 -6.77
CA ASN A 45 -15.16 -16.53 -7.18
C ASN A 45 -15.87 -15.80 -6.03
N LYS A 46 -15.15 -15.48 -4.94
CA LYS A 46 -15.70 -14.70 -3.83
C LYS A 46 -15.77 -13.23 -4.21
N GLN A 47 -16.71 -12.52 -3.62
CA GLN A 47 -16.79 -11.07 -3.76
C GLN A 47 -15.50 -10.43 -3.25
N ILE A 48 -14.93 -9.55 -4.08
CA ILE A 48 -13.79 -8.73 -3.69
C ILE A 48 -14.27 -7.66 -2.71
N LEU A 49 -13.58 -7.56 -1.59
CA LEU A 49 -13.79 -6.54 -0.56
C LEU A 49 -12.45 -5.88 -0.23
N VAL A 50 -12.51 -4.69 0.37
CA VAL A 50 -11.31 -4.02 0.90
C VAL A 50 -10.77 -4.84 2.07
N SER A 51 -9.48 -5.13 2.04
CA SER A 51 -8.80 -5.91 3.08
C SER A 51 -7.83 -5.03 3.87
N PRO A 52 -7.69 -5.25 5.19
CA PRO A 52 -6.66 -4.61 5.98
C PRO A 52 -5.27 -5.09 5.53
N LEU A 53 -4.29 -4.19 5.57
CA LEU A 53 -2.89 -4.46 5.29
C LEU A 53 -2.06 -4.00 6.48
N GLN A 54 -1.15 -4.85 6.93
CA GLN A 54 -0.22 -4.55 8.03
C GLN A 54 1.17 -5.08 7.70
N ARG A 55 2.20 -4.30 8.02
CA ARG A 55 3.58 -4.80 8.13
C ARG A 55 3.88 -4.98 9.62
N GLY A 56 4.29 -6.19 10.00
CA GLY A 56 4.73 -6.49 11.37
C GLY A 56 6.08 -5.85 11.71
N PRO A 57 6.49 -5.94 12.99
CA PRO A 57 7.85 -5.65 13.42
C PRO A 57 8.89 -6.57 12.75
#